data_AF-E4T2I5-F1
#
_entry.id   AF-E4T2I5-F1
#
_cell.length_a   1.000
_cell.length_b   1.000
_cell.length_c   1.000
_cell.angle_alpha   90.00
_cell.angle_beta   90.00
_cell.angle_gamma   90.00
#
_symmetry.space_group_name_H-M   'P 1'
#
loop_
_entity.id
_entity.type
_entity.pdbx_description
1 polymer ?
#
loop_
_entity_poly.entity_id
_entity_poly.type
_entity_poly.pdbx_seq_one_letter_code
_entity_poly.pdbx_strand_id
1 'polypeptide(L)'
;MLSYFQRKRNVFLLFLLSLFTPAKASPNDSISTVYKDGVFITYSQIRVYASDSISNVVINKFVNQMCYDLDELYKWGLKGMHLDNEKDELLVFDFKTTVFNPKTNILKGGGDVKVTGITKIPNIFVYTKLSERTHSNGRKDVHLDLASPNALLKNLNGIFSYVPYKNKSGYYTLETHVKFGWFFNIFITQNRYKKIMEWRIKQLIKNLKEESEKREKALRQ
;
A
#
# COMPACT_ATOMS: atom_id res chain seq x y z
N MET A 1 1.28 -14.48 65.29
CA MET A 1 2.09 -15.20 64.30
C MET A 1 1.44 -15.27 62.90
N LEU A 2 0.48 -14.39 62.56
CA LEU A 2 -0.23 -14.37 61.26
C LEU A 2 0.18 -13.19 60.35
N SER A 3 0.84 -12.15 60.88
CA SER A 3 1.22 -10.96 60.10
C SER A 3 2.53 -11.11 59.32
N TYR A 4 3.39 -12.08 59.67
CA TYR A 4 4.68 -12.28 59.01
C TYR A 4 4.55 -12.99 57.65
N PHE A 5 3.53 -13.85 57.49
CA PHE A 5 3.29 -14.60 56.25
C PHE A 5 2.62 -13.75 55.14
N GLN A 6 1.80 -12.77 55.49
CA GLN A 6 1.19 -11.85 54.51
C GLN A 6 2.21 -10.89 53.89
N ARG A 7 3.26 -10.50 54.64
CA ARG A 7 4.28 -9.55 54.15
C ARG A 7 5.16 -10.15 53.05
N LYS A 8 5.44 -11.45 53.10
CA LYS A 8 6.25 -12.14 52.07
C LYS A 8 5.51 -12.37 50.74
N ARG A 9 4.18 -12.54 50.77
CA ARG A 9 3.36 -12.75 49.57
C ARG A 9 3.23 -11.47 48.72
N ASN A 10 3.21 -10.31 49.36
CA ASN A 10 3.12 -9.01 48.69
C ASN A 10 4.45 -8.60 48.01
N VAL A 11 5.60 -8.99 48.58
CA VAL A 11 6.92 -8.72 47.96
C VAL A 11 7.11 -9.54 46.69
N PHE A 12 6.61 -10.78 46.66
CA PHE A 12 6.72 -11.65 45.48
C PHE A 12 5.87 -11.14 44.30
N LEU A 13 4.68 -10.59 44.57
CA LEU A 13 3.81 -9.96 43.56
C LEU A 13 4.41 -8.68 42.97
N LEU A 14 5.11 -7.87 43.78
CA LEU A 14 5.83 -6.68 43.30
C LEU A 14 7.04 -7.05 42.42
N PHE A 15 7.72 -8.16 42.72
CA PHE A 15 8.85 -8.63 41.90
C PHE A 15 8.38 -9.11 40.50
N LEU A 16 7.24 -9.79 40.41
CA LEU A 16 6.64 -10.24 39.15
C LEU A 16 6.21 -9.09 38.21
N LEU A 17 5.76 -7.96 38.76
CA LEU A 17 5.39 -6.78 37.97
C LEU A 17 6.61 -6.01 37.43
N SER A 18 7.80 -6.19 38.00
CA SER A 18 9.03 -5.55 37.52
C SER A 18 9.67 -6.23 36.31
N LEU A 19 9.17 -7.42 35.93
CA LEU A 19 9.63 -8.17 34.74
C LEU A 19 8.91 -7.77 33.44
N PHE A 20 7.98 -6.81 33.49
CA PHE A 20 7.43 -6.20 32.28
C PHE A 20 8.48 -5.26 31.67
N THR A 21 9.43 -5.85 30.94
CA THR A 21 10.20 -5.07 29.98
C THR A 21 9.21 -4.49 28.97
N PRO A 22 9.22 -3.16 28.72
CA PRO A 22 8.45 -2.63 27.61
C PRO A 22 9.08 -3.24 26.35
N ALA A 23 8.39 -4.23 25.78
CA ALA A 23 8.68 -4.70 24.44
C ALA A 23 8.62 -3.44 23.57
N LYS A 24 9.78 -2.92 23.17
CA LYS A 24 9.86 -1.86 22.17
C LYS A 24 9.24 -2.48 20.93
N ALA A 25 7.98 -2.13 20.66
CA ALA A 25 7.37 -2.40 19.37
C ALA A 25 8.27 -1.69 18.36
N SER A 26 9.17 -2.47 17.74
CA SER A 26 9.89 -2.01 16.57
C SER A 26 8.82 -1.55 15.58
N PRO A 27 8.99 -0.40 14.90
CA PRO A 27 8.16 -0.04 13.76
C PRO A 27 8.41 -1.07 12.66
N ASN A 28 7.73 -2.20 12.81
CA ASN A 28 7.80 -3.34 11.92
C ASN A 28 6.98 -2.99 10.70
N ASP A 29 7.50 -3.38 9.55
CA ASP A 29 6.75 -3.43 8.29
C ASP A 29 5.37 -4.03 8.59
N SER A 30 4.32 -3.27 8.31
CA SER A 30 2.97 -3.66 8.68
C SER A 30 2.00 -3.42 7.53
N ILE A 31 1.03 -4.31 7.41
CA ILE A 31 -0.11 -4.13 6.53
C ILE A 31 -1.37 -4.62 7.23
N SER A 32 -2.46 -3.89 7.07
CA SER A 32 -3.74 -4.26 7.65
C SER A 32 -4.89 -3.70 6.83
N THR A 33 -5.84 -4.57 6.49
CA THR A 33 -7.13 -4.17 5.94
C THR A 33 -8.26 -4.34 6.94
N VAL A 34 -9.07 -3.28 7.10
CA VAL A 34 -10.35 -3.29 7.81
C VAL A 34 -11.48 -3.04 6.82
N TYR A 35 -12.63 -3.69 7.00
CA TYR A 35 -13.86 -3.37 6.29
C TYR A 35 -14.80 -2.59 7.20
N LYS A 36 -15.16 -1.37 6.79
CA LYS A 36 -16.04 -0.48 7.57
C LYS A 36 -16.94 0.31 6.63
N ASP A 37 -18.24 0.33 6.91
CA ASP A 37 -19.24 1.13 6.16
C ASP A 37 -19.23 0.91 4.64
N GLY A 38 -18.97 -0.34 4.22
CA GLY A 38 -18.89 -0.69 2.80
C GLY A 38 -17.56 -0.38 2.13
N VAL A 39 -16.54 0.06 2.88
CA VAL A 39 -15.22 0.47 2.38
C VAL A 39 -14.15 -0.46 2.94
N PHE A 40 -13.27 -0.95 2.07
CA PHE A 40 -12.03 -1.59 2.47
C PHE A 40 -10.98 -0.51 2.68
N ILE A 41 -10.48 -0.41 3.91
CA ILE A 41 -9.44 0.53 4.29
C ILE A 41 -8.17 -0.27 4.57
N THR A 42 -7.16 -0.06 3.74
CA THR A 42 -5.87 -0.74 3.83
C THR A 42 -4.81 0.27 4.21
N TYR A 43 -4.07 -0.04 5.28
CA TYR A 43 -2.89 0.70 5.68
C TYR A 43 -1.69 -0.20 5.47
N SER A 44 -0.63 0.31 4.86
CA SER A 44 0.65 -0.36 4.78
C SER A 44 1.79 0.60 5.02
N GLN A 45 2.80 0.14 5.74
CA GLN A 45 4.07 0.84 5.90
C GLN A 45 5.23 -0.15 5.77
N ILE A 46 6.32 0.30 5.18
CA ILE A 46 7.58 -0.45 5.12
C ILE A 46 8.73 0.50 5.43
N ARG A 47 9.70 0.02 6.23
CA ARG A 47 10.94 0.76 6.44
C ARG A 47 11.84 0.62 5.23
N VAL A 48 12.45 1.73 4.80
CA VAL A 48 13.35 1.81 3.64
C VAL A 48 14.69 2.35 4.08
N TYR A 49 15.78 1.68 3.74
CA TYR A 49 17.15 2.10 4.03
C TYR A 49 17.75 2.89 2.86
N ALA A 50 17.14 4.02 2.52
CA ALA A 50 17.59 4.95 1.50
C ALA A 50 17.45 6.40 1.99
N SER A 51 18.31 7.27 1.47
CA SER A 51 18.23 8.71 1.72
C SER A 51 16.95 9.32 1.15
N ASP A 52 16.48 10.41 1.76
CA ASP A 52 15.28 11.14 1.34
C ASP A 52 15.31 11.51 -0.16
N SER A 53 16.49 11.94 -0.64
CA SER A 53 16.71 12.24 -2.06
C SER A 53 16.41 11.04 -2.95
N ILE A 54 16.97 9.87 -2.64
CA ILE A 54 16.76 8.65 -3.42
C ILE A 54 15.31 8.18 -3.35
N SER A 55 14.70 8.20 -2.17
CA SER A 55 13.31 7.79 -2.01
C SER A 55 12.35 8.71 -2.78
N ASN A 56 12.61 10.01 -2.81
CA ASN A 56 11.84 10.96 -3.61
C ASN A 56 12.05 10.76 -5.12
N VAL A 57 13.27 10.46 -5.57
CA VAL A 57 13.54 10.10 -6.98
C VAL A 57 12.75 8.85 -7.39
N VAL A 58 12.69 7.83 -6.53
CA VAL A 58 11.92 6.61 -6.81
C VAL A 58 10.41 6.88 -6.86
N ILE A 59 9.87 7.70 -5.94
CA ILE A 59 8.47 8.14 -6.02
C ILE A 59 8.19 8.86 -7.35
N ASN A 60 9.05 9.81 -7.73
CA ASN A 60 8.89 10.57 -8.97
C ASN A 60 8.95 9.65 -10.19
N LYS A 61 9.88 8.70 -10.21
CA LYS A 61 9.97 7.69 -11.27
C LYS A 61 8.69 6.86 -11.34
N PHE A 62 8.19 6.39 -10.20
CA PHE A 62 6.95 5.63 -10.12
C PHE A 62 5.76 6.40 -10.71
N VAL A 63 5.55 7.64 -10.27
CA VAL A 63 4.46 8.50 -10.77
C VAL A 63 4.63 8.78 -12.26
N ASN A 64 5.83 9.16 -12.69
CA ASN A 64 6.11 9.47 -14.09
C ASN A 64 5.82 8.27 -15.00
N GLN A 65 6.28 7.07 -14.64
CA GLN A 65 6.05 5.87 -15.45
C GLN A 65 4.60 5.41 -15.39
N MET A 66 3.91 5.58 -14.26
CA MET A 66 2.46 5.37 -14.21
C MET A 66 1.72 6.27 -15.21
N CYS A 67 2.15 7.53 -15.35
CA CYS A 67 1.54 8.48 -16.27
C CYS A 67 1.90 8.27 -17.74
N TYR A 68 3.12 7.79 -18.04
CA TYR A 68 3.71 7.90 -19.37
C TYR A 68 4.40 6.64 -19.92
N ASP A 69 4.71 5.64 -19.08
CA ASP A 69 5.48 4.45 -19.51
C ASP A 69 5.14 3.23 -18.61
N LEU A 70 3.97 2.65 -18.88
CA LEU A 70 3.47 1.50 -18.12
C LEU A 70 4.37 0.26 -18.31
N ASP A 71 4.92 0.06 -19.50
CA ASP A 71 5.77 -1.09 -19.83
C ASP A 71 7.05 -1.09 -19.00
N GLU A 72 7.69 0.06 -18.85
CA GLU A 72 8.86 0.18 -17.98
C GLU A 72 8.47 0.03 -16.51
N LEU A 73 7.29 0.50 -16.10
CA LEU A 73 6.80 0.31 -14.74
C LEU A 73 6.61 -1.17 -14.39
N TYR A 74 6.16 -2.00 -15.35
CA TYR A 74 6.02 -3.44 -15.18
C TYR A 74 7.33 -4.16 -14.85
N LYS A 75 8.46 -3.65 -15.33
CA LYS A 75 9.77 -4.28 -15.12
C LYS A 75 10.25 -4.23 -13.68
N TRP A 76 9.74 -3.29 -12.88
CA TRP A 76 10.16 -3.12 -11.48
C TRP A 76 8.98 -2.80 -10.54
N GLY A 77 8.26 -1.70 -10.76
CA GLY A 77 7.26 -1.18 -9.83
C GLY A 77 6.04 -2.09 -9.68
N LEU A 78 5.53 -2.63 -10.80
CA LEU A 78 4.41 -3.59 -10.81
C LEU A 78 4.85 -5.06 -10.86
N LYS A 79 6.15 -5.32 -10.73
CA LYS A 79 6.71 -6.66 -10.87
C LYS A 79 6.11 -7.61 -9.84
N GLY A 80 5.64 -8.77 -10.32
CA GLY A 80 5.11 -9.84 -9.48
C GLY A 80 3.81 -9.49 -8.77
N MET A 81 3.03 -8.51 -9.28
CA MET A 81 1.71 -8.17 -8.76
C MET A 81 0.55 -8.92 -9.45
N HIS A 82 0.85 -9.82 -10.39
CA HIS A 82 -0.14 -10.58 -11.15
C HIS A 82 -1.19 -9.65 -11.81
N LEU A 83 -0.69 -8.73 -12.63
CA LEU A 83 -1.47 -7.70 -13.32
C LEU A 83 -1.45 -7.86 -14.85
N ASP A 84 -0.72 -8.83 -15.40
CA ASP A 84 -0.62 -9.10 -16.84
C ASP A 84 -1.26 -10.45 -17.19
N ASN A 85 -2.57 -10.56 -16.90
CA ASN A 85 -3.38 -11.77 -17.16
C ASN A 85 -2.81 -13.05 -16.53
N GLU A 86 -2.03 -12.92 -15.46
CA GLU A 86 -1.50 -14.02 -14.67
C GLU A 86 -2.63 -14.72 -13.91
N LYS A 87 -2.54 -16.05 -13.75
CA LYS A 87 -3.59 -16.82 -13.07
C LYS A 87 -3.68 -16.44 -11.59
N ASP A 88 -4.89 -16.13 -11.14
CA ASP A 88 -5.25 -15.86 -9.74
C ASP A 88 -6.52 -16.65 -9.42
N GLU A 89 -6.62 -17.18 -8.20
CA GLU A 89 -7.69 -18.09 -7.78
C GLU A 89 -9.06 -17.41 -7.80
N LEU A 90 -9.12 -16.09 -7.65
CA LEU A 90 -10.36 -15.35 -7.42
C LEU A 90 -10.61 -14.27 -8.47
N LEU A 91 -9.71 -13.30 -8.57
CA LEU A 91 -9.79 -12.19 -9.52
C LEU A 91 -8.48 -12.07 -10.27
N VAL A 92 -8.56 -12.18 -11.60
CA VAL A 92 -7.46 -11.83 -12.48
C VAL A 92 -7.67 -10.40 -12.95
N PHE A 93 -6.66 -9.56 -12.72
CA PHE A 93 -6.56 -8.23 -13.29
C PHE A 93 -5.58 -8.29 -14.46
N ASP A 94 -6.00 -7.73 -15.58
CA ASP A 94 -5.19 -7.58 -16.78
C ASP A 94 -5.12 -6.08 -17.09
N PHE A 95 -4.13 -5.42 -16.51
CA PHE A 95 -3.97 -3.97 -16.52
C PHE A 95 -3.09 -3.55 -17.71
N LYS A 96 -3.72 -2.97 -18.73
CA LYS A 96 -3.12 -2.85 -20.07
C LYS A 96 -2.62 -1.46 -20.40
N THR A 97 -3.27 -0.43 -19.87
CA THR A 97 -3.06 0.93 -20.36
C THR A 97 -3.16 1.97 -19.25
N THR A 98 -2.34 3.00 -19.36
CA THR A 98 -2.50 4.26 -18.66
C THR A 98 -2.48 5.41 -19.66
N VAL A 99 -3.38 6.37 -19.50
CA VAL A 99 -3.40 7.60 -20.29
C VAL A 99 -3.59 8.77 -19.34
N PHE A 100 -2.59 9.64 -19.24
CA PHE A 100 -2.64 10.81 -18.37
C PHE A 100 -3.01 12.08 -19.16
N ASN A 101 -3.97 12.84 -18.63
CA ASN A 101 -4.33 14.16 -19.14
C ASN A 101 -3.77 15.26 -18.20
N PRO A 102 -2.72 15.99 -18.59
CA PRO A 102 -2.10 17.01 -17.73
C PRO A 102 -2.98 18.25 -17.52
N LYS A 103 -3.98 18.50 -18.38
CA LYS A 103 -4.89 19.64 -18.20
C LYS A 103 -5.89 19.41 -17.07
N THR A 104 -6.31 18.16 -16.87
CA THR A 104 -7.29 17.79 -15.85
C THR A 104 -6.67 17.04 -14.66
N ASN A 105 -5.39 16.66 -14.76
CA ASN A 105 -4.70 15.73 -13.87
C ASN A 105 -5.44 14.39 -13.71
N ILE A 106 -6.13 13.94 -14.76
CA ILE A 106 -6.84 12.66 -14.75
C ILE A 106 -5.94 11.60 -15.40
N LEU A 107 -5.66 10.55 -14.63
CA LEU A 107 -5.09 9.30 -15.09
C LEU A 107 -6.22 8.30 -15.38
N LYS A 108 -6.33 7.88 -16.64
CA LYS A 108 -7.21 6.80 -17.09
C LYS A 108 -6.42 5.49 -17.09
N GLY A 109 -6.73 4.59 -16.16
CA GLY A 109 -6.24 3.21 -16.16
C GLY A 109 -7.25 2.29 -16.85
N GLY A 110 -6.78 1.43 -17.76
CA GLY A 110 -7.63 0.53 -18.55
C GLY A 110 -7.15 -0.92 -18.50
N GLY A 111 -8.09 -1.87 -18.43
CA GLY A 111 -7.79 -3.29 -18.38
C GLY A 111 -9.01 -4.20 -18.42
N ASP A 112 -8.78 -5.50 -18.34
CA ASP A 112 -9.84 -6.49 -18.15
C ASP A 112 -9.86 -6.96 -16.69
N VAL A 113 -11.05 -7.32 -16.21
CA VAL A 113 -11.21 -8.02 -14.92
C VAL A 113 -11.92 -9.33 -15.17
N LYS A 114 -11.33 -10.43 -14.71
CA LYS A 114 -11.93 -11.75 -14.79
C LYS A 114 -12.21 -12.27 -13.39
N VAL A 115 -13.46 -12.66 -13.16
CA VAL A 115 -13.89 -13.40 -11.97
C VAL A 115 -13.77 -14.88 -12.31
N THR A 116 -12.81 -15.57 -11.70
CA THR A 116 -12.48 -16.96 -12.02
C THR A 116 -13.72 -17.85 -11.89
N GLY A 117 -14.06 -18.57 -12.96
CA GLY A 117 -15.22 -19.47 -13.03
C GLY A 117 -16.59 -18.80 -13.28
N ILE A 118 -16.66 -17.47 -13.38
CA ILE A 118 -17.94 -16.75 -13.50
C ILE A 118 -18.01 -15.92 -14.80
N THR A 119 -17.14 -14.92 -14.95
CA THR A 119 -17.23 -13.99 -16.08
C THR A 119 -15.90 -13.29 -16.37
N LYS A 120 -15.75 -12.78 -17.60
CA LYS A 120 -14.72 -11.82 -17.98
C LYS A 120 -15.40 -10.51 -18.35
N ILE A 121 -14.95 -9.42 -17.75
CA ILE A 121 -15.44 -8.07 -18.02
C ILE A 121 -14.30 -7.32 -18.73
N PRO A 122 -14.34 -7.21 -20.06
CA PRO A 122 -13.30 -6.53 -20.83
C PRO A 122 -13.43 -5.01 -20.74
N ASN A 123 -12.33 -4.30 -21.02
CA ASN A 123 -12.32 -2.85 -21.24
C ASN A 123 -12.90 -2.02 -20.08
N ILE A 124 -12.59 -2.39 -18.83
CA ILE A 124 -12.89 -1.58 -17.67
C ILE A 124 -11.91 -0.41 -17.62
N PHE A 125 -12.46 0.80 -17.43
CA PHE A 125 -11.66 2.02 -17.25
C PHE A 125 -11.91 2.63 -15.87
N VAL A 126 -10.83 2.87 -15.14
CA VAL A 126 -10.82 3.63 -13.88
C VAL A 126 -10.20 4.99 -14.14
N TYR A 127 -10.93 6.04 -13.80
CA TYR A 127 -10.45 7.41 -13.94
C TYR A 127 -10.08 7.92 -12.55
N THR A 128 -8.81 8.27 -12.36
CA THR A 128 -8.31 8.80 -11.08
C THR A 128 -7.74 10.19 -11.27
N LYS A 129 -8.04 11.10 -10.35
CA LYS A 129 -7.36 12.37 -10.22
C LYS A 129 -6.06 12.14 -9.46
N LEU A 130 -4.96 12.46 -10.11
CA LEU A 130 -3.63 12.44 -9.50
C LEU A 130 -3.35 13.83 -8.91
N SER A 131 -2.87 13.89 -7.67
CA SER A 131 -2.33 15.13 -7.13
C SER A 131 -1.14 14.87 -6.23
N GLU A 132 -0.20 15.80 -6.20
CA GLU A 132 0.99 15.71 -5.37
C GLU A 132 0.98 16.84 -4.34
N ARG A 133 1.43 16.54 -3.12
CA ARG A 133 1.63 17.54 -2.06
C ARG A 133 3.00 17.37 -1.45
N THR A 134 3.77 18.44 -1.45
CA THR A 134 5.04 18.51 -0.72
C THR A 134 4.81 19.30 0.56
N HIS A 135 5.15 18.70 1.69
CA HIS A 135 5.03 19.32 3.01
C HIS A 135 6.32 20.05 3.38
N SER A 136 6.22 21.01 4.29
CA SER A 136 7.38 21.80 4.76
C SER A 136 8.47 20.97 5.42
N ASN A 137 8.16 19.77 5.91
CA ASN A 137 9.10 18.82 6.50
C ASN A 137 9.77 17.88 5.49
N GLY A 138 9.61 18.13 4.18
CA GLY A 138 10.19 17.29 3.12
C GLY A 138 9.41 16.01 2.81
N ARG A 139 8.32 15.72 3.54
CA ARG A 139 7.38 14.65 3.19
C ARG A 139 6.72 14.96 1.85
N LYS A 140 6.63 13.97 0.99
CA LYS A 140 5.90 14.04 -0.28
C LYS A 140 4.75 13.03 -0.26
N ASP A 141 3.56 13.51 -0.62
CA ASP A 141 2.35 12.73 -0.75
C ASP A 141 1.90 12.70 -2.21
N VAL A 142 1.55 11.51 -2.67
CA VAL A 142 0.92 11.25 -3.97
C VAL A 142 -0.48 10.74 -3.68
N HIS A 143 -1.47 11.52 -4.11
CA HIS A 143 -2.89 11.23 -3.93
C HIS A 143 -3.48 10.72 -5.24
N LEU A 144 -4.27 9.65 -5.14
CA LEU A 144 -5.07 9.08 -6.22
C LEU A 144 -6.53 9.00 -5.77
N ASP A 145 -7.37 9.87 -6.33
CA ASP A 145 -8.79 9.95 -6.01
C ASP A 145 -9.64 9.50 -7.19
N LEU A 146 -10.72 8.76 -6.97
CA LEU A 146 -11.64 8.39 -8.05
C LEU A 146 -12.28 9.65 -8.65
N ALA A 147 -12.07 9.89 -9.94
CA ALA A 147 -12.65 11.02 -10.63
C ALA A 147 -14.15 10.82 -10.88
N SER A 148 -14.57 9.59 -11.17
CA SER A 148 -15.97 9.22 -11.34
C SER A 148 -16.23 7.74 -10.99
N PRO A 149 -17.35 7.43 -10.32
CA PRO A 149 -17.78 6.04 -10.10
C PRO A 149 -17.97 5.28 -11.41
N ASN A 150 -17.64 3.99 -11.42
CA ASN A 150 -17.87 3.09 -12.54
C ASN A 150 -18.43 1.74 -12.06
N ALA A 151 -18.48 0.75 -12.96
CA ALA A 151 -18.98 -0.60 -12.64
C ALA A 151 -18.10 -1.34 -11.62
N LEU A 152 -16.78 -1.09 -11.61
CA LEU A 152 -15.80 -1.73 -10.73
C LEU A 152 -15.71 -1.05 -9.36
N LEU A 153 -15.64 0.28 -9.34
CA LEU A 153 -15.37 1.11 -8.16
C LEU A 153 -16.43 2.19 -8.01
N LYS A 154 -17.01 2.29 -6.81
CA LYS A 154 -17.85 3.41 -6.39
C LYS A 154 -17.04 4.50 -5.71
N ASN A 155 -15.95 4.13 -5.03
CA ASN A 155 -15.00 5.07 -4.45
C ASN A 155 -13.59 4.47 -4.45
N LEU A 156 -12.60 5.32 -4.64
CA LEU A 156 -11.18 5.03 -4.47
C LEU A 156 -10.52 6.31 -3.95
N ASN A 157 -9.83 6.22 -2.83
CA ASN A 157 -8.88 7.23 -2.37
C ASN A 157 -7.60 6.49 -1.98
N GLY A 158 -6.47 6.94 -2.49
CA GLY A 158 -5.15 6.40 -2.20
C GLY A 158 -4.20 7.51 -1.84
N ILE A 159 -3.41 7.32 -0.78
CA ILE A 159 -2.36 8.25 -0.36
C ILE A 159 -1.08 7.45 -0.20
N PHE A 160 -0.10 7.74 -1.06
CA PHE A 160 1.23 7.18 -0.99
C PHE A 160 2.22 8.25 -0.53
N SER A 161 3.03 7.96 0.48
CA SER A 161 3.96 8.93 1.06
C SER A 161 5.32 8.33 1.37
N TYR A 162 6.34 9.18 1.34
CA TYR A 162 7.61 8.93 2.04
C TYR A 162 7.71 9.83 3.27
N VAL A 163 7.98 9.23 4.42
CA VAL A 163 8.19 9.92 5.70
C VAL A 163 9.65 9.72 6.12
N PRO A 164 10.48 10.79 6.14
CA PRO A 164 11.86 10.71 6.60
C PRO A 164 11.98 10.17 8.02
N TYR A 165 13.04 9.41 8.28
CA TYR A 165 13.40 8.89 9.59
C TYR A 165 14.91 9.01 9.81
N LYS A 166 15.39 8.67 11.02
CA LYS A 166 16.81 8.82 11.37
C LYS A 166 17.71 7.91 10.51
N ASN A 167 18.98 8.30 10.37
CA ASN A 167 20.06 7.50 9.78
C ASN A 167 19.85 7.10 8.31
N LYS A 168 19.51 8.06 7.43
CA LYS A 168 19.26 7.80 5.99
C LYS A 168 18.28 6.63 5.78
N SER A 169 17.23 6.62 6.58
CA SER A 169 16.13 5.67 6.45
C SER A 169 14.82 6.43 6.55
N GLY A 170 13.75 5.85 6.04
CA GLY A 170 12.42 6.42 6.12
C GLY A 170 11.37 5.34 6.06
N TYR A 171 10.12 5.77 5.94
CA TYR A 171 8.99 4.88 5.74
C TYR A 171 8.28 5.23 4.45
N TYR A 172 8.05 4.22 3.62
CA TYR A 172 6.98 4.31 2.64
C TYR A 172 5.68 3.93 3.33
N THR A 173 4.66 4.75 3.15
CA THR A 173 3.31 4.50 3.67
C THR A 173 2.30 4.57 2.53
N LEU A 174 1.38 3.62 2.48
CA LEU A 174 0.26 3.61 1.55
C LEU A 174 -1.03 3.38 2.33
N GLU A 175 -1.96 4.32 2.21
CA GLU A 175 -3.32 4.20 2.69
C GLU A 175 -4.26 4.15 1.49
N THR A 176 -5.17 3.17 1.45
CA THR A 176 -6.18 3.07 0.40
C THR A 176 -7.56 2.83 0.98
N HIS A 177 -8.55 3.55 0.46
CA HIS A 177 -9.96 3.40 0.75
C HIS A 177 -10.66 2.96 -0.53
N VAL A 178 -11.13 1.72 -0.59
CA VAL A 178 -11.71 1.12 -1.78
C VAL A 178 -13.15 0.71 -1.51
N LYS A 179 -14.09 1.25 -2.30
CA LYS A 179 -15.49 0.80 -2.32
C LYS A 179 -15.81 0.26 -3.70
N PHE A 180 -16.12 -1.02 -3.78
CA PHE A 180 -16.47 -1.66 -5.04
C PHE A 180 -17.89 -1.31 -5.52
N GLY A 181 -18.11 -1.44 -6.83
CA GLY A 181 -19.43 -1.52 -7.43
C GLY A 181 -20.26 -2.68 -6.87
N TRP A 182 -21.58 -2.55 -6.92
CA TRP A 182 -22.51 -3.53 -6.33
C TRP A 182 -22.22 -4.97 -6.78
N PHE A 183 -21.91 -5.16 -8.08
CA PHE A 183 -21.59 -6.46 -8.65
C PHE A 183 -20.35 -7.07 -8.00
N PHE A 184 -19.23 -6.32 -7.98
CA PHE A 184 -17.97 -6.81 -7.39
C PHE A 184 -18.04 -6.94 -5.86
N ASN A 185 -18.85 -6.12 -5.19
CA ASN A 185 -19.03 -6.20 -3.75
C ASN A 185 -19.61 -7.56 -3.29
N ILE A 186 -20.37 -8.25 -4.14
CA ILE A 186 -20.88 -9.61 -3.86
C ILE A 186 -19.73 -10.63 -3.83
N PHE A 187 -18.71 -10.44 -4.68
CA PHE A 187 -17.61 -11.40 -4.82
C PHE A 187 -16.44 -11.12 -3.87
N ILE A 188 -16.34 -9.92 -3.29
CA ILE A 188 -15.19 -9.47 -2.51
C ILE A 188 -15.56 -9.33 -1.03
N THR A 189 -15.35 -10.41 -0.28
CA THR A 189 -15.34 -10.39 1.19
C THR A 189 -14.01 -9.83 1.70
N GLN A 190 -13.91 -9.45 2.97
CA GLN A 190 -12.64 -8.98 3.56
C GLN A 190 -11.50 -9.99 3.41
N ASN A 191 -11.75 -11.29 3.61
CA ASN A 191 -10.74 -12.32 3.41
C ASN A 191 -10.26 -12.41 1.96
N ARG A 192 -11.19 -12.28 0.99
CA ARG A 192 -10.82 -12.27 -0.44
C ARG A 192 -10.09 -11.00 -0.82
N TYR A 193 -10.53 -9.85 -0.32
CA TYR A 193 -9.82 -8.59 -0.49
C TYR A 193 -8.37 -8.71 0.00
N LYS A 194 -8.15 -9.29 1.18
CA LYS A 194 -6.79 -9.50 1.71
C LYS A 194 -5.94 -10.36 0.79
N LYS A 195 -6.48 -11.47 0.30
CA LYS A 195 -5.78 -12.37 -0.63
C LYS A 195 -5.41 -11.71 -1.96
N ILE A 196 -6.25 -10.78 -2.43
CA ILE A 196 -6.13 -10.20 -3.78
C ILE A 196 -5.44 -8.84 -3.73
N MET A 197 -6.03 -7.87 -3.02
CA MET A 197 -5.64 -6.47 -3.02
C MET A 197 -4.58 -6.15 -1.98
N GLU A 198 -4.72 -6.64 -0.73
CA GLU A 198 -3.73 -6.37 0.33
C GLU A 198 -2.36 -6.94 -0.05
N TRP A 199 -2.32 -8.15 -0.63
CA TRP A 199 -1.08 -8.73 -1.15
C TRP A 199 -0.46 -7.89 -2.27
N ARG A 200 -1.25 -7.39 -3.24
CA ARG A 200 -0.75 -6.50 -4.30
C ARG A 200 -0.19 -5.19 -3.74
N ILE A 201 -0.88 -4.58 -2.78
CA ILE A 201 -0.43 -3.37 -2.06
C ILE A 201 0.91 -3.64 -1.36
N LYS A 202 1.02 -4.77 -0.66
CA LYS A 202 2.27 -5.19 -0.01
C LYS A 202 3.41 -5.34 -1.01
N GLN A 203 3.14 -6.00 -2.14
CA GLN A 203 4.15 -6.25 -3.17
C GLN A 203 4.61 -4.95 -3.84
N LEU A 204 3.68 -4.03 -4.14
CA LEU A 204 4.00 -2.71 -4.70
C LEU A 204 4.97 -1.93 -3.81
N ILE A 205 4.66 -1.82 -2.52
CA ILE A 205 5.49 -1.08 -1.57
C ILE A 205 6.85 -1.76 -1.38
N LYS A 206 6.89 -3.09 -1.39
CA LYS A 206 8.14 -3.85 -1.40
C LYS A 206 8.99 -3.55 -2.63
N ASN A 207 8.41 -3.52 -3.83
CA ASN A 207 9.12 -3.17 -5.07
C ASN A 207 9.73 -1.76 -5.00
N LEU A 208 8.99 -0.79 -4.45
CA LEU A 208 9.46 0.58 -4.24
C LEU A 208 10.62 0.65 -3.25
N LYS A 209 10.57 -0.12 -2.16
CA LYS A 209 11.68 -0.27 -1.20
C LYS A 209 12.92 -0.84 -1.89
N GLU A 210 12.76 -1.96 -2.60
CA GLU A 210 13.87 -2.66 -3.26
C GLU A 210 14.58 -1.76 -4.28
N GLU A 211 13.83 -1.02 -5.11
CA GLU A 211 14.42 -0.08 -6.07
C GLU A 211 15.14 1.09 -5.36
N SER A 212 14.61 1.58 -4.25
CA SER A 212 15.25 2.64 -3.45
C SER A 212 16.58 2.18 -2.84
N GLU A 213 16.56 1.02 -2.19
CA GLU A 213 17.75 0.47 -1.53
C GLU A 213 18.81 0.05 -2.56
N LYS A 214 18.39 -0.47 -3.72
CA LYS A 214 19.29 -0.77 -4.84
C LYS A 214 20.02 0.49 -5.34
N ARG A 215 19.30 1.61 -5.53
CA ARG A 215 19.90 2.88 -5.98
C ARG A 215 20.83 3.49 -4.94
N GLU A 216 20.41 3.47 -3.67
CA GLU A 216 21.25 3.95 -2.57
C GLU A 216 22.57 3.16 -2.49
N LYS A 217 22.52 1.83 -2.68
CA LYS A 217 23.72 0.98 -2.70
C LYS A 217 24.64 1.30 -3.88
N ALA A 218 24.08 1.57 -5.06
CA ALA A 218 24.86 1.92 -6.25
C ALA A 218 25.63 3.25 -6.12
N LEU A 219 25.15 4.20 -5.31
CA LEU A 219 25.87 5.45 -5.04
C LEU A 219 27.02 5.31 -4.03
N ARG A 220 27.11 4.19 -3.32
CA ARG A 220 28.15 3.92 -2.32
C ARG A 220 29.30 3.07 -2.89
N GLN A 221 29.16 2.62 -4.12
CA GLN A 221 30.19 1.90 -4.89
C GLN A 221 30.95 2.92 -5.74
#